data_AF-E9GNG3-F1
#
_entry.id   AF-E9GNG3-F1
#
_cell.length_a   1.000
_cell.length_b   1.000
_cell.length_c   1.000
_cell.angle_alpha   90.00
_cell.angle_beta   90.00
_cell.angle_gamma   90.00
#
_symmetry.space_group_name_H-M   'P 1'
#
loop_
_entity.id
_entity.type
_entity.pdbx_description
1 polymer ?
#
loop_
_entity_poly.entity_id
_entity_poly.type
_entity_poly.pdbx_seq_one_letter_code
_entity_poly.pdbx_strand_id
1 'polypeptide(L)'
;MSPAQQTNSQSLGEGAAPFLVSKGISDELTVWLTKGMSGEESKAISKRFPLQFEDESFTVRPPKLDGYMQRRAKDKNVLKSVNSAEEILIAVQHKVCDIAPPLVDLYARVLTLEGGDQVEAAKDSVRSALRQWARAWLHVTKQRRRAVVDLVEPSFEFLLAGQDSFAAGAEAREKLFTEKFLESMLKEATQDATLAQKDAVARPATRAGRPARQGRGRMVREPAVFQQPYQRPGVAGASQGATRRVRFRGARNAGDSWSRIGQRYEKTLSFVPINVCSPDDHVDFRRSSGGSKI
;
A
#
# COMPACT_ATOMS: atom_id res chain seq x y z
N MET A 1 -19.64 -61.74 -34.51
CA MET A 1 -20.29 -60.86 -33.51
C MET A 1 -19.28 -60.65 -32.40
N SER A 2 -18.71 -59.46 -32.32
CA SER A 2 -17.67 -59.09 -31.35
C SER A 2 -18.16 -57.89 -30.54
N PRO A 3 -18.11 -57.90 -29.20
CA PRO A 3 -18.35 -56.70 -28.41
C PRO A 3 -17.03 -56.06 -27.93
N ALA A 4 -16.93 -54.77 -28.27
CA ALA A 4 -16.37 -53.62 -27.57
C ALA A 4 -15.21 -53.77 -26.56
N GLN A 5 -14.13 -53.03 -26.87
CA GLN A 5 -13.03 -52.62 -26.00
C GLN A 5 -13.43 -51.47 -25.06
N GLN A 6 -12.77 -51.44 -23.88
CA GLN A 6 -12.21 -50.26 -23.17
C GLN A 6 -13.16 -49.17 -22.65
N THR A 7 -12.93 -48.49 -21.52
CA THR A 7 -11.77 -48.36 -20.62
C THR A 7 -12.25 -48.06 -19.21
N ASN A 8 -11.56 -48.67 -18.26
CA ASN A 8 -11.69 -48.52 -16.82
C ASN A 8 -11.03 -47.20 -16.35
N SER A 9 -11.71 -46.55 -15.40
CA SER A 9 -11.22 -45.60 -14.38
C SER A 9 -10.14 -44.56 -14.73
N GLN A 10 -10.58 -43.30 -14.73
CA GLN A 10 -9.75 -42.15 -14.35
C GLN A 10 -9.32 -42.33 -12.88
N SER A 11 -8.04 -42.61 -12.64
CA SER A 11 -7.45 -42.46 -11.32
C SER A 11 -7.20 -40.97 -11.06
N LEU A 12 -7.93 -40.42 -10.10
CA LEU A 12 -7.59 -39.17 -9.43
C LEU A 12 -6.19 -39.34 -8.82
N GLY A 13 -5.29 -38.41 -9.14
CA GLY A 13 -3.90 -38.42 -8.71
C GLY A 13 -3.77 -38.65 -7.21
N GLU A 14 -3.12 -39.76 -6.88
CA GLU A 14 -2.67 -40.15 -5.55
C GLU A 14 -1.80 -39.02 -4.97
N GLY A 15 -2.18 -38.49 -3.81
CA GLY A 15 -1.45 -37.41 -3.14
C GLY A 15 -0.04 -37.85 -2.82
N ALA A 16 0.96 -37.23 -3.45
CA ALA A 16 2.36 -37.48 -3.18
C ALA A 16 2.64 -37.34 -1.67
N ALA A 17 3.30 -38.35 -1.09
CA ALA A 17 3.68 -38.32 0.32
C ALA A 17 4.54 -37.08 0.62
N PRO A 18 4.32 -36.40 1.75
CA PRO A 18 5.04 -35.17 2.08
C PRO A 18 6.54 -35.43 2.21
N PHE A 19 7.34 -34.49 1.73
CA PHE A 19 8.79 -34.55 1.86
C PHE A 19 9.20 -34.45 3.33
N LEU A 20 9.96 -35.43 3.82
CA LEU A 20 10.42 -35.45 5.21
C LEU A 20 11.64 -34.55 5.38
N VAL A 21 11.49 -33.47 6.15
CA VAL A 21 12.57 -32.54 6.47
C VAL A 21 13.44 -33.12 7.59
N SER A 22 14.76 -33.09 7.40
CA SER A 22 15.70 -33.59 8.42
C SER A 22 15.74 -32.68 9.65
N LYS A 23 16.04 -33.25 10.82
CA LYS A 23 16.16 -32.49 12.07
C LYS A 23 17.19 -31.35 11.98
N GLY A 24 18.31 -31.58 11.30
CA GLY A 24 19.33 -30.54 11.12
C GLY A 24 18.80 -29.29 10.40
N ILE A 25 17.97 -29.47 9.37
CA ILE A 25 17.32 -28.35 8.67
C ILE A 25 16.34 -27.64 9.60
N SER A 26 15.56 -28.39 10.37
CA SER A 26 14.62 -27.80 11.34
C SER A 26 15.32 -26.98 12.43
N ASP A 27 16.44 -27.48 12.95
CA ASP A 27 17.23 -26.79 13.97
C ASP A 27 17.84 -25.48 13.41
N GLU A 28 18.37 -25.53 12.19
CA GLU A 28 18.92 -24.35 11.51
C GLU A 28 17.84 -23.28 11.24
N LEU A 29 16.68 -23.69 10.71
CA LEU A 29 15.53 -22.80 10.52
C LEU A 29 15.08 -22.15 11.83
N THR A 30 15.08 -22.91 12.92
CA THR A 30 14.70 -22.41 14.25
C THR A 30 15.65 -21.30 14.72
N VAL A 31 16.95 -21.46 14.48
CA VAL A 31 17.93 -20.41 14.79
C VAL A 31 17.64 -19.14 14.01
N TRP A 32 17.37 -19.23 12.70
CA TRP A 32 17.07 -18.06 11.88
C TRP A 32 15.75 -17.39 12.26
N LEU A 33 14.72 -18.16 12.61
CA LEU A 33 13.43 -17.62 13.02
C LEU A 33 13.47 -16.93 14.40
N THR A 34 14.37 -17.35 15.29
CA THR A 34 14.45 -16.84 16.67
C THR A 34 15.48 -15.72 16.83
N LYS A 35 16.65 -15.85 16.22
CA LYS A 35 17.73 -14.84 16.31
C LYS A 35 17.66 -13.83 15.18
N GLY A 36 16.98 -14.16 14.09
CA GLY A 36 16.92 -13.33 12.89
C GLY A 36 18.25 -13.27 12.15
N MET A 37 18.34 -12.30 11.26
CA MET A 37 19.53 -11.96 10.49
C MET A 37 19.70 -10.44 10.52
N SER A 38 20.94 -9.98 10.64
CA SER A 38 21.24 -8.55 10.60
C SER A 38 21.05 -7.98 9.19
N GLY A 39 20.88 -6.66 9.10
CA GLY A 39 20.80 -5.95 7.82
C GLY A 39 22.11 -6.01 7.01
N GLU A 40 23.24 -6.24 7.65
CA GLU A 40 24.54 -6.38 6.98
C GLU A 40 24.71 -7.77 6.36
N GLU A 41 24.34 -8.82 7.08
CA GLU A 41 24.31 -10.20 6.57
C GLU A 41 23.34 -10.32 5.39
N SER A 42 22.14 -9.74 5.49
CA SER A 42 21.16 -9.74 4.40
C SER A 42 21.74 -9.08 3.13
N LYS A 43 22.38 -7.92 3.27
CA LYS A 43 23.07 -7.25 2.14
C LYS A 43 24.23 -8.08 1.58
N ALA A 44 24.97 -8.77 2.44
CA ALA A 44 26.05 -9.64 2.02
C ALA A 44 25.52 -10.82 1.19
N ILE A 45 24.36 -11.39 1.56
CA ILE A 45 23.68 -12.41 0.76
C ILE A 45 23.26 -11.83 -0.59
N SER A 46 22.56 -10.69 -0.63
CA SER A 46 22.14 -10.09 -1.91
C SER A 46 23.31 -9.83 -2.86
N LYS A 47 24.49 -9.45 -2.32
CA LYS A 47 25.72 -9.26 -3.12
C LYS A 47 26.31 -10.57 -3.66
N ARG A 48 26.11 -11.70 -2.98
CA ARG A 48 26.57 -13.03 -3.44
C ARG A 48 25.76 -13.54 -4.63
N PHE A 49 24.55 -13.02 -4.82
CA PHE A 49 23.64 -13.40 -5.89
C PHE A 49 23.33 -12.19 -6.80
N PRO A 50 24.31 -11.67 -7.57
CA PRO A 50 24.05 -10.56 -8.46
C PRO A 50 23.09 -10.98 -9.57
N LEU A 51 21.98 -10.24 -9.71
CA LEU A 51 21.04 -10.44 -10.81
C LEU A 51 21.30 -9.42 -11.93
N GLN A 52 21.43 -9.92 -13.15
CA GLN A 52 21.34 -9.12 -14.37
C GLN A 52 20.22 -9.70 -15.22
N PHE A 53 19.29 -8.84 -15.62
CA PHE A 53 18.21 -9.20 -16.51
C PHE A 53 18.56 -8.74 -17.93
N GLU A 54 18.13 -9.51 -18.92
CA GLU A 54 18.31 -9.17 -20.34
C GLU A 54 17.61 -7.84 -20.68
N ASP A 55 16.43 -7.61 -20.10
CA ASP A 55 15.80 -6.29 -20.10
C ASP A 55 16.47 -5.39 -19.07
N GLU A 56 17.34 -4.48 -19.53
CA GLU A 56 18.02 -3.49 -18.67
C GLU A 56 17.04 -2.56 -17.93
N SER A 57 15.81 -2.40 -18.45
CA SER A 57 14.76 -1.62 -17.78
C SER A 57 14.10 -2.40 -16.64
N PHE A 58 14.27 -3.73 -16.60
CA PHE A 58 13.72 -4.57 -15.56
C PHE A 58 14.52 -4.40 -14.27
N THR A 59 13.92 -3.73 -13.29
CA THR A 59 14.43 -3.68 -11.93
C THR A 59 13.33 -4.00 -10.93
N VAL A 60 13.63 -4.88 -9.96
CA VAL A 60 12.72 -5.19 -8.87
C VAL A 60 12.92 -4.16 -7.77
N ARG A 61 12.11 -3.11 -7.79
CA ARG A 61 12.14 -2.01 -6.80
C ARG A 61 10.73 -1.65 -6.35
N PRO A 62 10.55 -1.18 -5.11
CA PRO A 62 9.23 -0.74 -4.66
C PRO A 62 8.70 0.36 -5.59
N PRO A 63 7.45 0.24 -6.09
CA PRO A 63 6.88 1.25 -6.96
C PRO A 63 6.73 2.58 -6.23
N LYS A 64 6.87 3.69 -6.95
CA LYS A 64 6.83 5.04 -6.40
C LYS A 64 5.40 5.54 -6.30
N LEU A 65 5.14 6.38 -5.29
CA LEU A 65 3.88 7.11 -5.20
C LEU A 65 3.68 8.00 -6.42
N ASP A 66 2.48 7.94 -6.98
CA ASP A 66 2.08 8.71 -8.16
C ASP A 66 2.06 10.21 -7.88
N GLY A 67 2.44 11.00 -8.89
CA GLY A 67 2.49 12.46 -8.77
C GLY A 67 1.13 13.07 -8.46
N TYR A 68 0.04 12.48 -8.96
CA TYR A 68 -1.33 12.88 -8.63
C TYR A 68 -1.62 12.70 -7.14
N MET A 69 -1.42 11.48 -6.60
CA MET A 69 -1.66 11.18 -5.19
C MET A 69 -0.81 12.03 -4.26
N GLN A 70 0.45 12.28 -4.64
CA GLN A 70 1.35 13.13 -3.87
C GLN A 70 0.88 14.60 -3.83
N ARG A 71 0.39 15.14 -4.95
CA ARG A 71 -0.22 16.49 -4.98
C ARG A 71 -1.48 16.53 -4.13
N ARG A 72 -2.35 15.53 -4.26
CA ARG A 72 -3.60 15.49 -3.51
C ARG A 72 -3.39 15.39 -2.00
N ALA A 73 -2.38 14.62 -1.57
CA ALA A 73 -1.96 14.55 -0.18
C ALA A 73 -1.47 15.91 0.37
N LYS A 74 -0.86 16.75 -0.47
CA LYS A 74 -0.48 18.14 -0.09
C LYS A 74 -1.72 19.01 0.06
N ASP A 75 -2.64 18.95 -0.89
CA ASP A 75 -3.86 19.76 -0.89
C ASP A 75 -4.73 19.49 0.34
N LYS A 76 -4.81 18.22 0.77
CA LYS A 76 -5.52 17.81 1.99
C LYS A 76 -4.69 17.94 3.27
N ASN A 77 -3.45 18.42 3.19
CA ASN A 77 -2.52 18.56 4.32
C ASN A 77 -2.24 17.23 5.08
N VAL A 78 -2.25 16.10 4.38
CA VAL A 78 -2.01 14.74 4.93
C VAL A 78 -0.67 14.12 4.48
N LEU A 79 0.14 14.85 3.71
CA LEU A 79 1.39 14.34 3.14
C LEU A 79 2.34 13.73 4.18
N LYS A 80 2.41 14.30 5.38
CA LYS A 80 3.27 13.77 6.46
C LYS A 80 2.81 12.37 6.90
N SER A 81 1.51 12.18 7.06
CA SER A 81 0.92 10.89 7.43
C SER A 81 1.11 9.86 6.32
N VAL A 82 0.89 10.26 5.07
CA VAL A 82 1.14 9.40 3.89
C VAL A 82 2.60 8.95 3.84
N ASN A 83 3.54 9.87 3.94
CA ASN A 83 4.97 9.53 3.92
C ASN A 83 5.37 8.62 5.09
N SER A 84 4.81 8.84 6.28
CA SER A 84 5.08 7.99 7.44
C SER A 84 4.56 6.57 7.25
N ALA A 85 3.35 6.40 6.71
CA ALA A 85 2.77 5.10 6.42
C ALA A 85 3.55 4.37 5.31
N GLU A 86 3.88 5.10 4.24
CA GLU A 86 4.67 4.59 3.12
C GLU A 86 6.08 4.18 3.53
N GLU A 87 6.75 4.95 4.40
CA GLU A 87 8.12 4.63 4.85
C GLU A 87 8.20 3.23 5.48
N ILE A 88 7.24 2.89 6.34
CA ILE A 88 7.18 1.58 7.02
C ILE A 88 6.94 0.47 6.00
N LEU A 89 5.97 0.64 5.11
CA LEU A 89 5.61 -0.38 4.14
C LEU A 89 6.65 -0.56 3.03
N ILE A 90 7.33 0.51 2.61
CA ILE A 90 8.49 0.45 1.71
C ILE A 90 9.62 -0.32 2.37
N ALA A 91 9.88 -0.12 3.67
CA ALA A 91 10.89 -0.89 4.39
C ALA A 91 10.57 -2.39 4.41
N VAL A 92 9.30 -2.76 4.62
CA VAL A 92 8.84 -4.16 4.51
C VAL A 92 9.01 -4.68 3.09
N GLN A 93 8.64 -3.90 2.07
CA GLN A 93 8.76 -4.27 0.68
C GLN A 93 10.21 -4.48 0.24
N HIS A 94 11.16 -3.71 0.80
CA HIS A 94 12.59 -3.94 0.61
C HIS A 94 13.05 -5.28 1.19
N LYS A 95 12.59 -5.65 2.41
CA LYS A 95 12.90 -6.98 2.95
C LYS A 95 12.39 -8.11 2.04
N VAL A 96 11.23 -7.91 1.39
CA VAL A 96 10.73 -8.85 0.38
C VAL A 96 11.61 -8.86 -0.88
N CYS A 97 12.09 -7.70 -1.35
CA CYS A 97 13.07 -7.63 -2.45
C CYS A 97 14.33 -8.46 -2.15
N ASP A 98 14.84 -8.42 -0.92
CA ASP A 98 16.12 -9.07 -0.56
C ASP A 98 16.08 -10.60 -0.67
N ILE A 99 14.88 -11.20 -0.68
CA ILE A 99 14.66 -12.64 -0.90
C ILE A 99 14.83 -13.01 -2.39
N ALA A 100 14.56 -12.08 -3.30
CA ALA A 100 14.48 -12.36 -4.73
C ALA A 100 15.82 -12.81 -5.36
N PRO A 101 16.97 -12.16 -5.07
CA PRO A 101 18.24 -12.52 -5.70
C PRO A 101 18.64 -14.00 -5.61
N PRO A 102 18.76 -14.61 -4.41
CA PRO A 102 19.10 -16.03 -4.32
C PRO A 102 18.02 -16.94 -4.92
N LEU A 103 16.75 -16.54 -4.86
CA LEU A 103 15.64 -17.37 -5.36
C LEU A 103 15.59 -17.39 -6.90
N VAL A 104 15.85 -16.25 -7.55
CA VAL A 104 15.92 -16.15 -9.01
C VAL A 104 17.17 -16.85 -9.55
N ASP A 105 18.32 -16.69 -8.90
CA ASP A 105 19.55 -17.43 -9.25
C ASP A 105 19.34 -18.95 -9.13
N LEU A 106 18.73 -19.42 -8.03
CA LEU A 106 18.37 -20.83 -7.87
C LEU A 106 17.44 -21.32 -8.99
N TYR A 107 16.41 -20.54 -9.34
CA TYR A 107 15.50 -20.89 -10.42
C TYR A 107 16.23 -21.02 -11.76
N ALA A 108 17.10 -20.06 -12.10
CA ALA A 108 17.89 -20.11 -13.32
C ALA A 108 18.78 -21.36 -13.38
N ARG A 109 19.45 -21.72 -12.26
CA ARG A 109 20.27 -22.93 -12.19
C ARG A 109 19.44 -24.20 -12.33
N VAL A 110 18.31 -24.30 -11.64
CA VAL A 110 17.45 -25.48 -11.68
C VAL A 110 16.83 -25.69 -13.07
N LEU A 111 16.61 -24.62 -13.85
CA LEU A 111 16.19 -24.73 -15.25
C LEU A 111 17.25 -25.37 -16.16
N THR A 112 18.53 -25.28 -15.83
CA THR A 112 19.62 -25.90 -16.61
C THR A 112 19.81 -27.39 -16.30
N LEU A 113 19.16 -27.92 -15.27
CA LEU A 113 19.28 -29.34 -14.91
C LEU A 113 18.46 -30.21 -15.87
N GLU A 114 19.10 -31.28 -16.34
CA GLU A 114 18.48 -32.29 -17.21
C GLU A 114 17.53 -33.21 -16.42
N GLY A 115 16.63 -33.86 -17.16
CA GLY A 115 15.37 -34.42 -16.65
C GLY A 115 15.48 -35.53 -15.59
N GLY A 116 14.31 -35.80 -15.00
CA GLY A 116 14.10 -36.79 -13.94
C GLY A 116 13.05 -36.25 -12.97
N ASP A 117 12.26 -37.14 -12.36
CA ASP A 117 11.12 -36.75 -11.52
C ASP A 117 11.52 -35.81 -10.37
N GLN A 118 12.72 -36.02 -9.80
CA GLN A 118 13.27 -35.17 -8.74
C GLN A 118 13.63 -33.75 -9.22
N VAL A 119 14.12 -33.63 -10.45
CA VAL A 119 14.49 -32.34 -11.05
C VAL A 119 13.23 -31.55 -11.41
N GLU A 120 12.21 -32.21 -11.95
CA GLU A 120 10.91 -31.58 -12.22
C GLU A 120 10.21 -31.16 -10.92
N ALA A 121 10.28 -31.99 -9.86
CA ALA A 121 9.79 -31.61 -8.53
C ALA A 121 10.54 -30.39 -7.95
N ALA A 122 11.86 -30.30 -8.16
CA ALA A 122 12.65 -29.13 -7.76
C ALA A 122 12.28 -27.87 -8.56
N LYS A 123 12.10 -27.99 -9.89
CA LYS A 123 11.63 -26.90 -10.76
C LYS A 123 10.28 -26.37 -10.28
N ASP A 124 9.33 -27.25 -9.98
CA ASP A 124 8.00 -26.85 -9.51
C ASP A 124 8.06 -26.21 -8.11
N SER A 125 8.90 -26.75 -7.21
CA SER A 125 9.12 -26.19 -5.88
C SER A 125 9.65 -24.76 -5.93
N VAL A 126 10.70 -24.50 -6.74
CA VAL A 126 11.28 -23.15 -6.88
C VAL A 126 10.32 -22.20 -7.60
N ARG A 127 9.60 -22.68 -8.62
CA ARG A 127 8.56 -21.88 -9.30
C ARG A 127 7.44 -21.49 -8.34
N SER A 128 7.02 -22.40 -7.47
CA SER A 128 6.02 -22.15 -6.44
C SER A 128 6.51 -21.15 -5.39
N ALA A 129 7.78 -21.24 -4.98
CA ALA A 129 8.40 -20.26 -4.09
C ALA A 129 8.44 -18.85 -4.72
N LEU A 130 8.80 -18.73 -6.01
CA LEU A 130 8.76 -17.45 -6.75
C LEU A 130 7.35 -16.87 -6.81
N ARG A 131 6.32 -17.71 -7.01
CA ARG A 131 4.91 -17.28 -6.97
C ARG A 131 4.50 -16.78 -5.58
N GLN A 132 4.92 -17.45 -4.51
CA GLN A 132 4.64 -16.99 -3.14
C GLN A 132 5.38 -15.69 -2.81
N TRP A 133 6.61 -15.53 -3.28
CA TRP A 133 7.35 -14.27 -3.19
C TRP A 133 6.61 -13.13 -3.92
N ALA A 134 6.15 -13.35 -5.15
CA ALA A 134 5.35 -12.37 -5.90
C ALA A 134 4.01 -12.06 -5.20
N ARG A 135 3.39 -13.06 -4.56
CA ARG A 135 2.18 -12.86 -3.74
C ARG A 135 2.46 -11.99 -2.51
N ALA A 136 3.56 -12.21 -1.80
CA ALA A 136 3.96 -11.38 -0.66
C ALA A 136 4.23 -9.93 -1.10
N TRP A 137 4.93 -9.75 -2.23
CA TRP A 137 5.14 -8.44 -2.86
C TRP A 137 3.82 -7.71 -3.16
N LEU A 138 2.89 -8.41 -3.80
CA LEU A 138 1.58 -7.85 -4.13
C LEU A 138 0.78 -7.52 -2.88
N HIS A 139 0.87 -8.35 -1.83
CA HIS A 139 0.21 -8.08 -0.55
C HIS A 139 0.68 -6.75 0.05
N VAL A 140 1.99 -6.53 0.16
CA VAL A 140 2.54 -5.26 0.66
C VAL A 140 2.13 -4.09 -0.23
N THR A 141 2.16 -4.28 -1.55
CA THR A 141 1.71 -3.24 -2.51
C THR A 141 0.24 -2.87 -2.32
N LYS A 142 -0.65 -3.84 -2.04
CA LYS A 142 -2.05 -3.56 -1.71
C LYS A 142 -2.20 -2.79 -0.41
N GLN A 143 -1.43 -3.13 0.63
CA GLN A 143 -1.43 -2.38 1.89
C GLN A 143 -0.96 -0.93 1.69
N ARG A 144 0.06 -0.72 0.87
CA ARG A 144 0.54 0.62 0.49
C ARG A 144 -0.54 1.43 -0.20
N ARG A 145 -1.21 0.84 -1.20
CA ARG A 145 -2.32 1.49 -1.90
C ARG A 145 -3.45 1.87 -0.94
N ARG A 146 -3.85 0.96 -0.06
CA ARG A 146 -4.89 1.21 0.95
C ARG A 146 -4.50 2.36 1.88
N ALA A 147 -3.31 2.29 2.48
CA ALA A 147 -2.83 3.32 3.40
C ALA A 147 -2.81 4.73 2.78
N VAL A 148 -2.47 4.84 1.49
CA VAL A 148 -2.51 6.12 0.78
C VAL A 148 -3.95 6.54 0.48
N VAL A 149 -4.80 5.66 -0.05
CA VAL A 149 -6.18 5.99 -0.43
C VAL A 149 -7.01 6.39 0.79
N ASP A 150 -6.90 5.68 1.90
CA ASP A 150 -7.66 5.97 3.13
C ASP A 150 -7.39 7.40 3.64
N LEU A 151 -6.17 7.90 3.45
CA LEU A 151 -5.76 9.25 3.85
C LEU A 151 -6.08 10.30 2.79
N VAL A 152 -5.87 9.96 1.51
CA VAL A 152 -5.86 10.94 0.41
C VAL A 152 -7.21 11.02 -0.28
N GLU A 153 -7.88 9.90 -0.54
CA GLU A 153 -9.14 9.84 -1.27
C GLU A 153 -10.01 8.63 -0.85
N PRO A 154 -10.53 8.60 0.40
CA PRO A 154 -11.22 7.43 0.95
C PRO A 154 -12.49 7.06 0.18
N SER A 155 -13.11 8.00 -0.54
CA SER A 155 -14.28 7.70 -1.38
C SER A 155 -13.99 6.70 -2.50
N PHE A 156 -12.71 6.50 -2.86
CA PHE A 156 -12.29 5.57 -3.91
C PHE A 156 -11.68 4.27 -3.38
N GLU A 157 -11.84 3.96 -2.08
CA GLU A 157 -11.34 2.71 -1.49
C GLU A 157 -11.86 1.47 -2.25
N PHE A 158 -13.13 1.51 -2.69
CA PHE A 158 -13.76 0.41 -3.42
C PHE A 158 -13.02 0.04 -4.72
N LEU A 159 -12.35 1.00 -5.37
CA LEU A 159 -11.56 0.74 -6.59
C LEU A 159 -10.34 -0.15 -6.32
N LEU A 160 -9.87 -0.24 -5.07
CA LEU A 160 -8.75 -1.10 -4.69
C LEU A 160 -9.09 -2.59 -4.74
N ALA A 161 -10.38 -2.94 -4.69
CA ALA A 161 -10.82 -4.34 -4.72
C ALA A 161 -10.66 -4.97 -6.10
N GLY A 162 -10.78 -4.17 -7.17
CA GLY A 162 -10.65 -4.64 -8.54
C GLY A 162 -9.21 -5.06 -8.86
N GLN A 163 -9.02 -6.33 -9.22
CA GLN A 163 -7.72 -6.81 -9.70
C GLN A 163 -7.35 -6.13 -11.04
N ASP A 164 -8.36 -5.83 -11.84
CA ASP A 164 -8.21 -5.13 -13.12
C ASP A 164 -8.10 -3.61 -12.99
N SER A 165 -8.17 -3.04 -11.79
CA SER A 165 -8.04 -1.60 -11.59
C SER A 165 -6.62 -1.08 -11.84
N PHE A 166 -5.65 -1.98 -12.01
CA PHE A 166 -4.24 -1.64 -12.13
C PHE A 166 -3.65 -2.18 -13.43
N ALA A 167 -2.73 -1.43 -14.04
CA ALA A 167 -1.98 -1.91 -15.18
C ALA A 167 -0.96 -3.00 -14.77
N ALA A 168 -0.62 -3.87 -15.71
CA ALA A 168 0.48 -4.82 -15.58
C ALA A 168 1.73 -4.31 -16.33
N GLY A 169 2.88 -4.95 -16.10
CA GLY A 169 4.10 -4.65 -16.84
C GLY A 169 4.88 -3.45 -16.31
N ALA A 170 5.53 -2.70 -17.21
CA ALA A 170 6.51 -1.66 -16.87
C ALA A 170 5.95 -0.62 -15.90
N GLU A 171 4.72 -0.17 -16.14
CA GLU A 171 4.09 0.85 -15.33
C GLU A 171 3.89 0.40 -13.88
N ALA A 172 3.41 -0.82 -13.65
CA ALA A 172 3.21 -1.37 -12.31
C ALA A 172 4.53 -1.55 -11.53
N ARG A 173 5.66 -1.61 -12.23
CA ARG A 173 7.00 -1.62 -11.60
C ARG A 173 7.38 -0.21 -11.11
N GLU A 174 6.94 0.83 -11.80
CA GLU A 174 7.34 2.21 -11.52
C GLU A 174 6.36 2.97 -10.63
N LYS A 175 5.06 2.70 -10.76
CA LYS A 175 3.96 3.48 -10.19
C LYS A 175 3.12 2.64 -9.26
N LEU A 176 2.78 3.19 -8.10
CA LEU A 176 2.02 2.49 -7.07
C LEU A 176 0.58 2.28 -7.52
N PHE A 177 -0.07 3.30 -8.06
CA PHE A 177 -1.47 3.26 -8.49
C PHE A 177 -1.65 3.00 -9.97
N THR A 178 -0.68 3.31 -10.83
CA THR A 178 -0.82 3.21 -12.30
C THR A 178 -1.89 4.16 -12.86
N GLU A 179 -1.79 4.50 -14.13
CA GLU A 179 -2.65 5.37 -14.89
C GLU A 179 -4.05 4.79 -14.96
N LYS A 180 -4.18 3.48 -15.17
CA LYS A 180 -5.47 2.77 -15.20
C LYS A 180 -6.33 3.02 -13.95
N PHE A 181 -5.72 3.05 -12.77
CA PHE A 181 -6.43 3.35 -11.52
C PHE A 181 -6.85 4.81 -11.46
N LEU A 182 -5.95 5.72 -11.84
CA LEU A 182 -6.20 7.16 -11.84
C LEU A 182 -7.29 7.55 -12.85
N GLU A 183 -7.33 6.90 -14.01
CA GLU A 183 -8.41 7.01 -14.99
C GLU A 183 -9.73 6.52 -14.42
N SER A 184 -9.73 5.40 -13.71
CA SER A 184 -10.92 4.87 -13.04
C SER A 184 -11.45 5.85 -11.99
N MET A 185 -10.56 6.43 -11.16
CA MET A 185 -10.96 7.50 -10.23
C MET A 185 -11.57 8.71 -10.95
N LEU A 186 -10.95 9.16 -12.04
CA LEU A 186 -11.45 10.30 -12.81
C LEU A 186 -12.83 10.02 -13.42
N LYS A 187 -13.03 8.80 -13.93
CA LYS A 187 -14.30 8.36 -14.51
C LYS A 187 -15.41 8.36 -13.47
N GLU A 188 -15.18 7.74 -12.31
CA GLU A 188 -16.14 7.71 -11.20
C GLU A 188 -16.45 9.13 -10.69
N ALA A 189 -15.42 9.97 -10.49
CA ALA A 189 -15.62 11.36 -10.07
C ALA A 189 -16.48 12.17 -11.07
N THR A 190 -16.31 11.92 -12.37
CA THR A 190 -17.08 12.60 -13.43
C THR A 190 -18.54 12.11 -13.44
N GLN A 191 -18.77 10.82 -13.20
CA GLN A 191 -20.11 10.26 -13.09
C GLN A 191 -20.84 10.83 -11.87
N ASP A 192 -20.19 10.86 -10.71
CA ASP A 192 -20.74 11.43 -9.48
C ASP A 192 -21.09 12.91 -9.65
N ALA A 193 -20.21 13.70 -10.28
CA ALA A 193 -20.48 15.10 -10.57
C ALA A 193 -21.69 15.28 -11.50
N THR A 194 -21.84 14.39 -12.49
CA THR A 194 -22.96 14.40 -13.43
C THR A 194 -24.28 14.06 -12.74
N LEU A 195 -24.28 13.07 -11.84
CA LEU A 195 -25.45 12.71 -11.04
C LEU A 195 -25.84 13.84 -10.10
N ALA A 196 -24.88 14.43 -9.38
CA ALA A 196 -25.12 15.56 -8.50
C ALA A 196 -25.69 16.78 -9.25
N GLN A 197 -25.22 17.05 -10.48
CA GLN A 197 -25.77 18.12 -11.31
C GLN A 197 -27.24 17.84 -11.72
N LYS A 198 -27.56 16.60 -12.08
CA LYS A 198 -28.95 16.20 -12.41
C LYS A 198 -29.87 16.33 -11.20
N ASP A 199 -29.41 15.90 -10.02
CA ASP A 199 -30.18 16.01 -8.78
C ASP A 199 -30.39 17.47 -8.37
N ALA A 200 -29.39 18.33 -8.57
CA ALA A 200 -29.51 19.76 -8.32
C ALA A 200 -30.56 20.44 -9.23
N VAL A 201 -30.66 20.00 -10.50
CA VAL A 201 -31.67 20.50 -11.46
C VAL A 201 -33.06 19.93 -11.16
N ALA A 202 -33.15 18.69 -10.67
CA ALA A 202 -34.41 18.04 -10.33
C ALA A 202 -35.02 18.54 -9.00
N ARG A 203 -34.25 19.22 -8.16
CA ARG A 203 -34.78 19.87 -6.95
C ARG A 203 -35.67 21.05 -7.33
N PRO A 204 -36.99 21.04 -7.00
CA PRO A 204 -37.84 22.19 -7.25
C PRO A 204 -37.29 23.39 -6.48
N ALA A 205 -37.21 24.53 -7.16
CA ALA A 205 -36.88 25.82 -6.55
C ALA A 205 -37.97 26.20 -5.53
N THR A 206 -37.91 25.64 -4.32
CA THR A 206 -38.72 26.09 -3.20
C THR A 206 -38.16 27.41 -2.71
N ARG A 207 -38.55 28.51 -3.38
CA ARG A 207 -38.38 29.85 -2.83
C ARG A 207 -39.51 30.81 -3.21
N ALA A 208 -40.44 30.99 -2.28
CA ALA A 208 -41.05 32.29 -1.93
C ALA A 208 -41.92 32.07 -0.67
N GLY A 209 -41.78 32.71 0.48
CA GLY A 209 -40.87 33.72 0.97
C GLY A 209 -41.24 34.04 2.44
N ARG A 210 -40.34 34.69 3.18
CA ARG A 210 -40.68 35.65 4.24
C ARG A 210 -39.39 36.38 4.67
N PRO A 211 -39.28 37.71 4.45
CA PRO A 211 -38.23 38.49 5.07
C PRO A 211 -38.56 38.67 6.56
N ALA A 212 -37.67 38.25 7.45
CA ALA A 212 -37.74 38.61 8.86
C ALA A 212 -37.54 40.13 8.98
N ARG A 213 -38.59 40.80 9.42
CA ARG A 213 -38.74 42.24 9.55
C ARG A 213 -37.68 42.80 10.52
N GLN A 214 -36.90 43.77 10.06
CA GLN A 214 -36.06 44.62 10.90
C GLN A 214 -36.93 45.34 11.94
N GLY A 215 -36.74 45.01 13.22
CA GLY A 215 -37.23 45.79 14.35
C GLY A 215 -36.17 46.79 14.79
N ARG A 216 -36.39 48.07 14.47
CA ARG A 216 -35.68 49.21 15.08
C ARG A 216 -35.99 49.23 16.59
N GLY A 217 -34.95 49.33 17.40
CA GLY A 217 -35.05 49.50 18.86
C GLY A 217 -33.79 50.14 19.42
N ARG A 218 -33.55 51.39 19.03
CA ARG A 218 -32.50 52.28 19.54
C ARG A 218 -32.91 52.75 20.93
N MET A 219 -32.19 52.36 21.99
CA MET A 219 -32.04 53.20 23.18
C MET A 219 -30.55 53.37 23.45
N VAL A 220 -30.05 54.52 23.02
CA VAL A 220 -28.84 55.14 23.55
C VAL A 220 -29.27 55.84 24.83
N ARG A 221 -28.62 55.53 25.96
CA ARG A 221 -28.52 56.47 27.08
C ARG A 221 -27.03 56.59 27.42
N GLU A 222 -26.56 57.83 27.25
CA GLU A 222 -25.18 58.30 27.32
C GLU A 222 -24.58 58.32 28.76
N PRO A 223 -23.27 58.62 28.90
CA PRO A 223 -22.40 58.10 29.95
C PRO A 223 -22.23 59.04 31.15
N ALA A 224 -21.75 58.49 32.27
CA ALA A 224 -21.21 59.31 33.36
C ALA A 224 -19.70 59.53 33.15
N VAL A 225 -19.37 60.79 32.95
CA VAL A 225 -18.04 61.39 32.94
C VAL A 225 -17.55 61.52 34.38
N PHE A 226 -16.33 61.08 34.69
CA PHE A 226 -15.54 61.69 35.75
C PHE A 226 -14.15 62.03 35.20
N GLN A 227 -13.90 63.33 35.13
CA GLN A 227 -12.65 63.99 34.76
C GLN A 227 -11.74 64.07 36.00
N GLN A 228 -10.47 63.66 35.88
CA GLN A 228 -9.26 64.53 35.85
C GLN A 228 -8.40 64.35 37.14
N PRO A 229 -7.13 64.82 37.24
CA PRO A 229 -6.09 65.06 36.22
C PRO A 229 -4.63 64.69 36.65
N TYR A 230 -3.70 64.81 35.68
CA TYR A 230 -2.32 65.35 35.77
C TYR A 230 -1.04 64.46 35.93
N GLN A 231 -0.15 64.68 34.94
CA GLN A 231 1.34 64.73 34.88
C GLN A 231 2.21 63.45 34.84
N ARG A 232 2.84 63.28 33.67
CA ARG A 232 4.18 62.69 33.40
C ARG A 232 5.28 63.64 33.91
N PRO A 233 6.56 63.23 34.16
CA PRO A 233 7.44 62.62 33.13
C PRO A 233 8.56 61.62 33.58
N GLY A 234 8.90 60.65 32.71
CA GLY A 234 10.29 60.42 32.22
C GLY A 234 10.84 59.04 32.67
N VAL A 235 11.80 58.32 32.06
CA VAL A 235 12.66 58.37 30.85
C VAL A 235 13.17 56.92 30.61
N ALA A 236 13.73 56.63 29.42
CA ALA A 236 14.54 55.46 28.96
C ALA A 236 13.74 54.32 28.32
N GLY A 237 13.82 54.09 27.00
CA GLY A 237 14.98 53.60 26.23
C GLY A 237 14.72 52.09 25.96
N ALA A 238 14.83 51.47 24.79
CA ALA A 238 15.47 51.79 23.53
C ALA A 238 14.77 50.97 22.42
N SER A 239 14.81 51.49 21.20
CA SER A 239 14.53 50.78 19.95
C SER A 239 15.78 50.04 19.48
N GLN A 240 15.61 48.82 18.94
CA GLN A 240 16.42 48.09 17.93
C GLN A 240 16.03 46.60 18.05
N GLY A 241 15.56 45.89 17.02
CA GLY A 241 16.01 45.93 15.64
C GLY A 241 17.18 44.97 15.45
N ALA A 242 16.95 43.65 15.49
CA ALA A 242 17.98 42.65 15.17
C ALA A 242 17.36 41.45 14.43
N THR A 243 17.32 41.56 13.11
CA THR A 243 17.16 40.47 12.16
C THR A 243 18.43 39.62 12.12
N ARG A 244 18.33 38.34 12.48
CA ARG A 244 19.32 37.31 12.14
C ARG A 244 18.63 35.98 11.88
N ARG A 245 18.67 35.52 10.63
CA ARG A 245 18.97 34.13 10.21
C ARG A 245 18.93 34.07 8.67
N VAL A 246 20.12 34.18 8.06
CA VAL A 246 20.86 33.08 7.41
C VAL A 246 20.30 32.75 6.02
N ARG A 247 20.96 33.31 5.00
CA ARG A 247 20.94 32.81 3.61
C ARG A 247 21.82 31.57 3.55
N PHE A 248 21.33 30.47 2.99
CA PHE A 248 22.18 29.45 2.40
C PHE A 248 21.98 29.48 0.88
N ARG A 249 23.07 29.73 0.16
CA ARG A 249 23.20 29.60 -1.28
C ARG A 249 24.30 28.57 -1.52
N GLY A 250 23.99 27.51 -2.28
CA GLY A 250 24.96 26.77 -3.09
C GLY A 250 25.34 25.36 -2.62
N ALA A 251 25.07 24.39 -3.50
CA ALA A 251 25.87 23.19 -3.89
C ALA A 251 24.91 22.01 -4.14
N ARG A 252 24.56 21.67 -5.39
CA ARG A 252 25.30 20.77 -6.30
C ARG A 252 25.89 19.55 -5.58
N ASN A 253 25.11 18.47 -5.55
CA ASN A 253 25.51 17.09 -5.91
C ASN A 253 24.28 16.18 -5.76
N ALA A 254 23.53 16.06 -6.87
CA ALA A 254 22.54 15.03 -7.05
C ALA A 254 23.26 13.79 -7.59
N GLY A 255 23.91 13.05 -6.68
CA GLY A 255 24.58 11.79 -6.93
C GLY A 255 24.58 10.99 -5.63
N ASP A 256 24.14 9.74 -5.71
CA ASP A 256 24.30 8.72 -4.67
C ASP A 256 23.41 8.82 -3.41
N SER A 257 22.10 8.69 -3.62
CA SER A 257 21.09 8.52 -2.57
C SER A 257 21.04 7.09 -1.97
N TRP A 258 21.88 6.15 -2.43
CA TRP A 258 21.83 4.75 -1.99
C TRP A 258 22.44 4.50 -0.60
N SER A 259 23.39 5.34 -0.16
CA SER A 259 24.14 5.09 1.09
C SER A 259 23.44 5.58 2.36
N ARG A 260 22.38 6.41 2.28
CA ARG A 260 21.74 7.01 3.47
C ARG A 260 20.50 6.27 3.99
N ILE A 261 19.93 5.34 3.23
CA ILE A 261 18.74 4.58 3.66
C ILE A 261 19.13 3.47 4.65
N GLY A 262 20.43 3.11 4.67
CA GLY A 262 21.05 2.13 5.56
C GLY A 262 20.83 2.31 7.06
N GLN A 263 20.57 3.52 7.54
CA GLN A 263 20.52 3.84 8.98
C GLN A 263 19.09 3.99 9.54
N ARG A 264 18.04 3.67 8.77
CA ARG A 264 16.63 3.78 9.23
C ARG A 264 15.96 2.44 9.55
N TYR A 265 16.70 1.34 9.64
CA TYR A 265 16.10 0.00 9.79
C TYR A 265 15.72 -0.40 11.22
N GLU A 266 15.84 0.49 12.22
CA GLU A 266 15.51 0.22 13.63
C GLU A 266 14.29 0.99 14.15
N LYS A 267 13.36 1.39 13.28
CA LYS A 267 12.07 1.89 13.77
C LYS A 267 11.09 0.73 13.91
N THR A 268 10.88 0.38 15.18
CA THR A 268 9.89 -0.56 15.69
C THR A 268 8.59 -0.53 14.88
N LEU A 269 8.22 -1.69 14.34
CA LEU A 269 6.88 -1.98 13.84
C LEU A 269 5.90 -1.84 14.99
N SER A 270 5.27 -0.68 15.16
CA SER A 270 4.02 -0.61 15.91
C SER A 270 2.97 -1.32 15.07
N PHE A 271 2.55 -2.48 15.58
CA PHE A 271 1.53 -3.37 15.08
C PHE A 271 0.36 -2.62 14.43
N VAL A 272 0.23 -2.72 13.10
CA VAL A 272 -1.04 -2.40 12.42
C VAL A 272 -1.86 -3.69 12.47
N PRO A 273 -3.05 -3.70 13.09
CA PRO A 273 -3.85 -4.91 13.17
C PRO A 273 -4.24 -5.34 11.75
N ILE A 274 -3.79 -6.53 11.38
CA ILE A 274 -4.26 -7.25 10.20
C ILE A 274 -5.66 -7.77 10.58
N ASN A 275 -6.72 -7.13 10.09
CA ASN A 275 -8.04 -7.76 10.10
C ASN A 275 -8.01 -8.92 9.10
N VAL A 276 -7.74 -10.12 9.62
CA VAL A 276 -7.99 -11.38 8.92
C VAL A 276 -9.50 -11.60 8.98
N CYS A 277 -10.21 -11.37 7.87
CA CYS A 277 -11.55 -11.94 7.73
C CYS A 277 -11.39 -13.47 7.72
N SER A 278 -11.87 -14.13 8.77
CA SER A 278 -12.05 -15.58 8.80
C SER A 278 -13.29 -15.95 7.99
N PRO A 279 -13.25 -16.99 7.14
CA PRO A 279 -14.42 -17.54 6.48
C PRO A 279 -14.99 -18.70 7.30
N ASP A 280 -16.14 -18.51 7.94
CA ASP A 280 -16.94 -19.59 8.52
C ASP A 280 -18.42 -19.32 8.22
N ASP A 281 -18.89 -19.83 7.08
CA ASP A 281 -20.30 -20.16 6.89
C ASP A 281 -20.40 -21.63 6.51
N HIS A 282 -20.53 -22.47 7.53
CA HIS A 282 -21.00 -23.83 7.43
C HIS A 282 -22.47 -23.82 7.02
N VAL A 283 -22.77 -24.17 5.76
CA VAL A 283 -24.13 -24.50 5.35
C VAL A 283 -24.35 -26.00 5.54
N ASP A 284 -25.01 -26.33 6.65
CA ASP A 284 -25.57 -27.65 6.93
C ASP A 284 -26.66 -28.01 5.91
N PHE A 285 -26.38 -28.92 4.98
CA PHE A 285 -27.42 -29.55 4.16
C PHE A 285 -27.94 -30.80 4.88
N ARG A 286 -28.86 -30.58 5.83
CA ARG A 286 -29.57 -31.66 6.52
C ARG A 286 -30.59 -32.29 5.57
N ARG A 287 -30.39 -33.57 5.26
CA ARG A 287 -31.39 -34.48 4.68
C ARG A 287 -32.73 -34.33 5.41
N SER A 288 -33.79 -34.00 4.67
CA SER A 288 -35.18 -34.25 5.09
C SER A 288 -35.78 -35.29 4.14
N SER A 289 -35.82 -36.52 4.62
CA SER A 289 -36.68 -37.58 4.13
C SER A 289 -38.06 -37.46 4.76
N GLY A 290 -39.12 -37.41 3.96
CA GLY A 290 -40.47 -37.73 4.44
C GLY A 290 -41.63 -37.03 3.73
N GLY A 291 -42.42 -37.81 2.99
CA GLY A 291 -43.88 -37.77 3.14
C GLY A 291 -44.71 -36.94 2.15
N SER A 292 -45.07 -37.57 1.03
CA SER A 292 -46.45 -37.80 0.52
C SER A 292 -47.53 -36.73 0.73
N LYS A 293 -48.15 -36.26 -0.38
CA LYS A 293 -49.57 -36.49 -0.70
C LYS A 293 -50.05 -35.75 -1.98
N ILE A 294 -50.85 -36.51 -2.75
CA ILE A 294 -51.75 -36.21 -3.89
C ILE A 294 -51.06 -35.94 -5.24
#